data_AF-A0A8T1SGT0-F1
#
_entry.id   AF-A0A8T1SGT0-F1
#
_cell.length_a   1.000
_cell.length_b   1.000
_cell.length_c   1.000
_cell.angle_alpha   90.00
_cell.angle_beta   90.00
_cell.angle_gamma   90.00
#
_symmetry.space_group_name_H-M   'P 1'
#
loop_
_entity.id
_entity.type
_entity.pdbx_description
1 polymer ?
#
loop_
_entity_poly.entity_id
_entity_poly.type
_entity_poly.pdbx_seq_one_letter_code
_entity_poly.pdbx_strand_id
1 'polypeptide(L)'
;PAARLELQAYFRQRRSHDRSPPKMADSLPSEFDVVVIGTGLPESIIASACSRSGQRVLHVDSRNYYGGNWASFSFSGLLSWIKENQEKTDVREDSEDWRKLILETEEAISLNKKDNTIQHVEDVCYACQDLAEDVKEAGALPKLPAFEASDTSEAAQESEKECLPVESQSLGTGSCEIAPESVTCNDPESMTERKDAEMTSERENVCDATSDQSASETGKTENVSTAEAAALEPKKITYAQIVKEGRRFNIDLVSKLLYSRGLLIDLLTKSNVSRYAEFKNVTRILAFQEGRVEQVPCSRADVFNSKQLTMVEKRMLMKFLTFCLDYEQHPNEYQDYEERKFSEYLKTQKLTSNLQHFILHSIAMVSEADSGTIDGLKATKRFLQCLGRYGNTPFLFPLYGQGEIPQCFCRMCAVFGGIYCLRHSVKCLVVDKESGRCKALIDHFGQRINANYFVVEDSYLSEKTCTNVCYRQISRAVLITDQSVLKTDSDQQISILTVPPVEQGQPAIRVIELCSSTMTCMRNTYLVHFTCSSGKTAKEDLEPVVQKLFSLNAETEGESENGGGLEK
;
A
#
# COMPACT_ATOMS: atom_id res chain seq x y z
N PRO A 1 -10.28 12.91 -4.52
CA PRO A 1 -11.74 12.96 -4.79
C PRO A 1 -12.09 13.50 -6.18
N ALA A 2 -11.49 14.63 -6.60
CA ALA A 2 -11.65 15.19 -7.95
C ALA A 2 -11.12 14.25 -9.05
N ALA A 3 -9.97 13.59 -8.84
CA ALA A 3 -9.43 12.60 -9.79
C ALA A 3 -10.36 11.36 -9.98
N ARG A 4 -11.14 10.98 -8.95
CA ARG A 4 -12.11 9.86 -9.02
C ARG A 4 -13.36 10.26 -9.81
N LEU A 5 -13.75 11.54 -9.73
CA LEU A 5 -14.86 12.10 -10.50
C LEU A 5 -14.47 12.37 -11.95
N GLU A 6 -13.24 12.79 -12.23
CA GLU A 6 -12.72 12.93 -13.60
C GLU A 6 -12.59 11.57 -14.30
N LEU A 7 -12.17 10.52 -13.59
CA LEU A 7 -12.19 9.15 -14.11
C LEU A 7 -13.61 8.71 -14.50
N GLN A 8 -14.62 9.00 -13.68
CA GLN A 8 -16.01 8.62 -13.97
C GLN A 8 -16.66 9.52 -15.04
N ALA A 9 -16.30 10.79 -15.12
CA ALA A 9 -16.79 11.74 -16.11
C ALA A 9 -16.24 11.43 -17.52
N TYR A 10 -14.97 11.03 -17.63
CA TYR A 10 -14.37 10.65 -18.92
C TYR A 10 -15.03 9.39 -19.52
N PHE A 11 -15.38 8.39 -18.69
CA PHE A 11 -16.15 7.23 -19.16
C PHE A 11 -17.59 7.57 -19.59
N ARG A 12 -18.18 8.65 -19.05
CA ARG A 12 -19.51 9.13 -19.50
C ARG A 12 -19.42 9.92 -20.80
N GLN A 13 -18.37 10.72 -21.00
CA GLN A 13 -18.28 11.60 -22.17
C GLN A 13 -18.07 10.81 -23.48
N ARG A 14 -17.35 9.67 -23.44
CA ARG A 14 -17.23 8.75 -24.59
C ARG A 14 -18.51 7.98 -24.96
N ARG A 15 -19.55 7.95 -24.11
CA ARG A 15 -20.86 7.35 -24.45
C ARG A 15 -21.77 8.27 -25.25
N SER A 16 -21.39 9.53 -25.47
CA SER A 16 -22.29 10.54 -26.04
C SER A 16 -22.12 10.81 -27.55
N HIS A 17 -21.14 10.21 -28.22
CA HIS A 17 -20.86 10.41 -29.64
C HIS A 17 -20.71 9.09 -30.40
N ASP A 18 -21.67 8.18 -30.24
CA ASP A 18 -22.05 7.22 -31.27
C ASP A 18 -23.42 6.62 -30.87
N ARG A 19 -24.50 7.05 -31.52
CA ARG A 19 -25.83 6.45 -31.35
C ARG A 19 -25.98 5.26 -32.30
N SER A 20 -25.09 4.29 -32.17
CA SER A 20 -25.33 2.93 -32.62
C SER A 20 -25.75 2.08 -31.41
N PRO A 21 -26.68 1.12 -31.55
CA PRO A 21 -27.07 0.24 -30.46
C PRO A 21 -25.82 -0.48 -29.92
N PRO A 22 -25.74 -0.80 -28.62
CA PRO A 22 -24.56 -1.43 -28.05
C PRO A 22 -24.31 -2.74 -28.80
N LYS A 23 -23.22 -2.79 -29.57
CA LYS A 23 -22.71 -4.04 -30.15
C LYS A 23 -22.49 -5.01 -28.99
N MET A 24 -22.85 -6.27 -29.20
CA MET A 24 -22.69 -7.36 -28.23
C MET A 24 -21.34 -7.28 -27.52
N ALA A 25 -21.35 -7.50 -26.21
CA ALA A 25 -20.21 -7.43 -25.30
C ALA A 25 -18.91 -7.96 -25.93
N ASP A 26 -17.83 -7.18 -25.80
CA ASP A 26 -16.49 -7.47 -26.28
C ASP A 26 -16.04 -8.86 -25.82
N SER A 27 -16.02 -9.84 -26.73
CA SER A 27 -15.42 -11.16 -26.48
C SER A 27 -13.93 -11.00 -26.24
N LEU A 28 -13.41 -11.59 -25.16
CA LEU A 28 -11.98 -11.58 -24.87
C LEU A 28 -11.20 -12.17 -26.05
N PRO A 29 -10.16 -11.50 -26.60
CA PRO A 29 -9.36 -12.06 -27.67
C PRO A 29 -8.73 -13.41 -27.30
N SER A 30 -8.55 -14.30 -28.27
CA SER A 30 -7.96 -15.63 -28.04
C SER A 30 -6.45 -15.68 -28.24
N GLU A 31 -5.80 -14.55 -28.58
CA GLU A 31 -4.37 -14.48 -28.85
C GLU A 31 -3.71 -13.25 -28.22
N PHE A 32 -2.64 -13.49 -27.48
CA PHE A 32 -1.81 -12.46 -26.87
C PHE A 32 -0.33 -12.78 -27.06
N ASP A 33 0.54 -11.81 -26.84
CA ASP A 33 1.98 -12.08 -26.86
C ASP A 33 2.45 -12.51 -25.46
N VAL A 34 1.91 -11.86 -24.42
CA VAL A 34 2.21 -12.15 -23.01
C VAL A 34 0.92 -12.26 -22.22
N VAL A 35 0.79 -13.31 -21.41
CA VAL A 35 -0.26 -13.41 -20.40
C VAL A 35 0.37 -13.36 -19.01
N VAL A 36 -0.21 -12.54 -18.14
CA VAL A 36 0.23 -12.34 -16.75
C VAL A 36 -0.90 -12.73 -15.81
N ILE A 37 -0.63 -13.64 -14.88
CA ILE A 37 -1.59 -14.15 -13.89
C ILE A 37 -1.16 -13.66 -12.50
N GLY A 38 -2.02 -12.85 -11.88
CA GLY A 38 -1.78 -12.16 -10.62
C GLY A 38 -1.37 -10.71 -10.83
N THR A 39 -1.92 -9.78 -10.03
CA THR A 39 -1.73 -8.33 -10.17
C THR A 39 -0.89 -7.70 -9.06
N GLY A 40 0.03 -8.47 -8.47
CA GLY A 40 0.98 -7.94 -7.48
C GLY A 40 2.02 -6.98 -8.08
N LEU A 41 2.94 -6.52 -7.23
CA LEU A 41 3.94 -5.54 -7.65
C LEU A 41 4.88 -6.07 -8.76
N PRO A 42 5.48 -7.27 -8.64
CA PRO A 42 6.35 -7.77 -9.70
C PRO A 42 5.61 -7.94 -11.03
N GLU A 43 4.40 -8.50 -10.98
CA GLU A 43 3.58 -8.84 -12.15
C GLU A 43 3.11 -7.58 -12.88
N SER A 44 2.67 -6.56 -12.14
CA SER A 44 2.27 -5.27 -12.71
C SER A 44 3.44 -4.53 -13.36
N ILE A 45 4.65 -4.57 -12.77
CA ILE A 45 5.84 -3.97 -13.37
C ILE A 45 6.17 -4.66 -14.70
N ILE A 46 6.24 -5.99 -14.75
CA ILE A 46 6.58 -6.69 -15.99
C ILE A 46 5.48 -6.55 -17.05
N ALA A 47 4.20 -6.61 -16.67
CA ALA A 47 3.08 -6.36 -17.57
C ALA A 47 3.19 -4.97 -18.22
N SER A 48 3.48 -3.94 -17.41
CA SER A 48 3.66 -2.57 -17.90
C SER A 48 4.86 -2.43 -18.83
N ALA A 49 5.97 -3.13 -18.56
CA ALA A 49 7.16 -3.11 -19.39
C ALA A 49 6.92 -3.78 -20.76
N CYS A 50 6.25 -4.94 -20.77
CA CYS A 50 5.87 -5.66 -21.98
C CYS A 50 4.88 -4.84 -22.83
N SER A 51 3.83 -4.29 -22.22
CA SER A 51 2.87 -3.46 -22.96
C SER A 51 3.53 -2.19 -23.51
N ARG A 52 4.40 -1.54 -22.72
CA ARG A 52 5.16 -0.36 -23.15
C ARG A 52 6.12 -0.64 -24.31
N SER A 53 6.62 -1.88 -24.44
CA SER A 53 7.48 -2.31 -25.56
C SER A 53 6.69 -2.74 -26.81
N GLY A 54 5.35 -2.66 -26.77
CA GLY A 54 4.47 -2.95 -27.90
C GLY A 54 3.89 -4.36 -27.92
N GLN A 55 4.07 -5.15 -26.87
CA GLN A 55 3.48 -6.49 -26.76
C GLN A 55 1.99 -6.40 -26.40
N ARG A 56 1.17 -7.29 -26.96
CA ARG A 56 -0.23 -7.48 -26.55
C ARG A 56 -0.25 -8.26 -25.23
N VAL A 57 -0.62 -7.57 -24.16
CA VAL A 57 -0.64 -8.15 -22.80
C VAL A 57 -2.07 -8.43 -22.37
N LEU A 58 -2.31 -9.64 -21.87
CA LEU A 58 -3.48 -9.98 -21.06
C LEU A 58 -3.04 -10.09 -19.60
N HIS A 59 -3.66 -9.34 -18.71
CA HIS A 59 -3.34 -9.34 -17.28
C HIS A 59 -4.59 -9.72 -16.48
N VAL A 60 -4.58 -10.91 -15.88
CA VAL A 60 -5.73 -11.47 -15.16
C VAL A 60 -5.45 -11.63 -13.67
N ASP A 61 -6.50 -11.57 -12.86
CA ASP A 61 -6.46 -11.90 -11.43
C ASP A 61 -7.76 -12.61 -11.04
N SER A 62 -7.66 -13.65 -10.20
CA SER A 62 -8.83 -14.35 -9.68
C SER A 62 -9.60 -13.50 -8.66
N ARG A 63 -8.93 -12.54 -8.01
CA ARG A 63 -9.51 -11.67 -6.99
C ARG A 63 -10.33 -10.55 -7.61
N ASN A 64 -11.21 -9.94 -6.81
CA ASN A 64 -12.05 -8.81 -7.22
C ASN A 64 -11.39 -7.43 -7.01
N TYR A 65 -10.12 -7.40 -6.60
CA TYR A 65 -9.27 -6.23 -6.38
C TYR A 65 -7.87 -6.47 -6.97
N TYR A 66 -7.11 -5.38 -7.14
CA TYR A 66 -5.70 -5.44 -7.59
C TYR A 66 -4.73 -5.69 -6.44
N GLY A 67 -3.56 -6.21 -6.76
CA GLY A 67 -2.40 -6.22 -5.85
C GLY A 67 -2.07 -7.58 -5.27
N GLY A 68 -2.96 -8.58 -5.32
CA GLY A 68 -2.73 -9.87 -4.66
C GLY A 68 -2.34 -9.67 -3.19
N ASN A 69 -1.24 -10.28 -2.76
CA ASN A 69 -0.69 -10.09 -1.40
C ASN A 69 -0.04 -8.71 -1.15
N TRP A 70 0.04 -7.84 -2.16
CA TRP A 70 0.46 -6.44 -2.03
C TRP A 70 -0.71 -5.46 -1.90
N ALA A 71 -1.95 -5.95 -1.86
CA ALA A 71 -3.15 -5.12 -1.79
C ALA A 71 -3.26 -4.35 -0.47
N SER A 72 -4.07 -3.29 -0.52
CA SER A 72 -4.53 -2.53 0.64
C SER A 72 -6.06 -2.55 0.72
N PHE A 73 -6.61 -2.52 1.93
CA PHE A 73 -8.06 -2.68 2.13
C PHE A 73 -8.67 -1.56 2.97
N SER A 74 -9.93 -1.21 2.68
CA SER A 74 -10.76 -0.52 3.68
C SER A 74 -10.99 -1.41 4.90
N PHE A 75 -11.44 -0.84 6.02
CA PHE A 75 -11.69 -1.63 7.21
C PHE A 75 -12.69 -2.78 6.96
N SER A 76 -13.80 -2.48 6.29
CA SER A 76 -14.79 -3.47 5.86
C SER A 76 -14.22 -4.53 4.91
N GLY A 77 -13.35 -4.11 3.97
CA GLY A 77 -12.68 -5.01 3.03
C GLY A 77 -11.70 -5.95 3.73
N LEU A 78 -10.98 -5.45 4.74
CA LEU A 78 -10.08 -6.27 5.55
C LEU A 78 -10.86 -7.31 6.35
N LEU A 79 -12.01 -6.95 6.94
CA LEU A 79 -12.86 -7.92 7.64
C LEU A 79 -13.37 -9.02 6.71
N SER A 80 -13.76 -8.69 5.47
CA SER A 80 -14.11 -9.69 4.45
C SER A 80 -12.91 -10.59 4.12
N TRP A 81 -11.73 -10.00 3.91
CA TRP A 81 -10.50 -10.75 3.65
C TRP A 81 -10.11 -11.67 4.82
N ILE A 82 -10.25 -11.22 6.07
CA ILE A 82 -9.99 -12.05 7.27
C ILE A 82 -10.90 -13.26 7.27
N LYS A 83 -12.21 -13.07 7.05
CA LYS A 83 -13.19 -14.17 7.01
C LYS A 83 -12.85 -15.20 5.94
N GLU A 84 -12.51 -14.74 4.73
CA GLU A 84 -12.11 -15.62 3.62
C GLU A 84 -10.90 -16.50 3.97
N ASN A 85 -9.98 -16.02 4.80
CA ASN A 85 -8.77 -16.76 5.21
C ASN A 85 -8.94 -17.58 6.50
N GLN A 86 -9.93 -17.25 7.35
CA GLN A 86 -10.29 -18.05 8.53
C GLN A 86 -11.22 -19.20 8.19
N GLU A 87 -12.17 -18.98 7.28
CA GLU A 87 -13.11 -20.00 6.84
C GLU A 87 -12.42 -21.00 5.91
N LYS A 88 -12.47 -22.29 6.27
CA LYS A 88 -12.12 -23.36 5.33
C LYS A 88 -13.20 -23.43 4.27
N THR A 89 -13.08 -22.62 3.21
CA THR A 89 -13.97 -22.78 2.06
C THR A 89 -13.67 -24.14 1.43
N ASP A 90 -14.65 -25.04 1.45
CA ASP A 90 -14.62 -26.27 0.69
C ASP A 90 -14.60 -25.92 -0.80
N VAL A 91 -13.65 -26.52 -1.52
CA VAL A 91 -13.57 -26.41 -2.97
C VAL A 91 -14.82 -27.08 -3.52
N ARG A 92 -15.78 -26.30 -4.06
CA ARG A 92 -16.80 -26.88 -4.93
C ARG A 92 -16.06 -27.61 -6.06
N GLU A 93 -16.39 -28.87 -6.28
CA GLU A 93 -15.87 -29.65 -7.40
C GLU A 93 -16.27 -28.95 -8.71
N ASP A 94 -15.37 -28.10 -9.23
CA ASP A 94 -15.51 -27.60 -10.58
C ASP A 94 -15.51 -28.78 -11.54
N SER A 95 -16.48 -28.80 -12.46
CA SER A 95 -16.49 -29.74 -13.56
C SER A 95 -15.13 -29.72 -14.29
N GLU A 96 -14.51 -30.88 -14.45
CA GLU A 96 -13.23 -31.03 -15.17
C GLU A 96 -13.40 -31.00 -16.69
N ASP A 97 -14.49 -30.40 -17.18
CA ASP A 97 -14.82 -30.30 -18.61
C ASP A 97 -13.71 -29.66 -19.45
N TRP A 98 -12.89 -28.80 -18.85
CA TRP A 98 -11.74 -28.19 -19.51
C TRP A 98 -10.70 -29.21 -19.99
N ARG A 99 -10.64 -30.42 -19.38
CA ARG A 99 -9.74 -31.49 -19.84
C ARG A 99 -10.07 -31.98 -21.25
N LYS A 100 -11.32 -31.82 -21.70
CA LYS A 100 -11.75 -32.16 -23.07
C LYS A 100 -11.17 -31.22 -24.12
N LEU A 101 -10.66 -30.05 -23.73
CA LEU A 101 -10.05 -29.06 -24.60
C LEU A 101 -8.55 -29.29 -24.83
N ILE A 102 -7.97 -30.29 -24.16
CA ILE A 102 -6.56 -30.67 -24.29
C ILE A 102 -6.41 -31.66 -25.44
N LEU A 103 -5.54 -31.37 -26.39
CA LEU A 103 -5.26 -32.25 -27.52
C LEU A 103 -4.34 -33.41 -27.11
N GLU A 104 -4.32 -34.50 -27.90
CA GLU A 104 -3.49 -35.68 -27.60
C GLU A 104 -1.99 -35.36 -27.54
N THR A 105 -1.53 -34.39 -28.36
CA THR A 105 -0.15 -33.90 -28.40
C THR A 105 0.18 -32.93 -27.27
N GLU A 106 -0.78 -32.64 -26.39
CA GLU A 106 -0.68 -31.64 -25.34
C GLU A 106 -0.82 -32.28 -23.96
N GLU A 107 -0.27 -31.60 -22.96
CA GLU A 107 -0.46 -31.88 -21.55
C GLU A 107 -0.93 -30.61 -20.82
N ALA A 108 -1.59 -30.79 -19.69
CA ALA A 108 -2.10 -29.69 -18.90
C ALA A 108 -1.41 -29.61 -17.54
N ILE A 109 -0.98 -28.40 -17.18
CA ILE A 109 -0.51 -28.07 -15.84
C ILE A 109 -1.64 -27.32 -15.13
N SER A 110 -2.32 -28.01 -14.22
CA SER A 110 -3.38 -27.40 -13.42
C SER A 110 -2.82 -26.28 -12.55
N LEU A 111 -3.54 -25.16 -12.49
CA LEU A 111 -3.25 -24.07 -11.57
C LEU A 111 -3.99 -24.26 -10.25
N ASN A 112 -3.51 -23.54 -9.25
CA ASN A 112 -4.09 -23.56 -7.92
C ASN A 112 -5.48 -22.95 -7.92
N LYS A 113 -6.42 -23.61 -7.23
CA LYS A 113 -7.80 -23.13 -7.08
C LYS A 113 -7.97 -22.25 -5.84
N LYS A 114 -7.10 -22.43 -4.83
CA LYS A 114 -7.22 -21.77 -3.53
C LYS A 114 -5.87 -21.22 -3.08
N ASP A 115 -5.84 -19.92 -2.82
CA ASP A 115 -4.66 -19.28 -2.26
C ASP A 115 -4.41 -19.75 -0.82
N ASN A 116 -3.23 -20.32 -0.56
CA ASN A 116 -2.81 -20.84 0.74
C ASN A 116 -1.61 -20.06 1.34
N THR A 117 -1.35 -18.85 0.82
CA THR A 117 -0.20 -18.03 1.23
C THR A 117 -0.38 -17.35 2.59
N ILE A 118 -1.62 -17.30 3.11
CA ILE A 118 -1.97 -16.66 4.37
C ILE A 118 -2.34 -17.73 5.39
N GLN A 119 -1.72 -17.68 6.57
CA GLN A 119 -1.89 -18.67 7.62
C GLN A 119 -1.98 -17.98 8.99
N HIS A 120 -2.56 -18.67 9.98
CA HIS A 120 -2.63 -18.22 11.38
C HIS A 120 -3.24 -16.82 11.56
N VAL A 121 -4.35 -16.55 10.85
CA VAL A 121 -5.04 -15.26 10.95
C VAL A 121 -5.76 -15.14 12.30
N GLU A 122 -5.36 -14.17 13.09
CA GLU A 122 -5.97 -13.80 14.37
C GLU A 122 -6.36 -12.32 14.36
N ASP A 123 -7.54 -12.00 14.89
CA ASP A 123 -8.02 -10.64 15.08
C ASP A 123 -8.55 -10.47 16.52
N VAL A 124 -8.22 -9.33 17.14
CA VAL A 124 -8.63 -9.00 18.50
C VAL A 124 -9.09 -7.54 18.56
N CYS A 125 -10.27 -7.30 19.13
CA CYS A 125 -10.83 -5.96 19.30
C CYS A 125 -10.80 -5.55 20.78
N TYR A 126 -9.90 -4.61 21.13
CA TYR A 126 -9.78 -4.04 22.48
C TYR A 126 -10.60 -2.74 22.70
N ALA A 127 -11.28 -2.24 21.66
CA ALA A 127 -12.14 -1.06 21.77
C ALA A 127 -13.52 -1.46 22.35
N CYS A 128 -14.17 -0.53 23.06
CA CYS A 128 -15.51 -0.76 23.62
C CYS A 128 -16.48 -1.22 22.51
N GLN A 129 -17.03 -2.41 22.68
CA GLN A 129 -18.07 -2.98 21.84
C GLN A 129 -19.42 -2.53 22.40
N ASP A 130 -19.80 -1.27 22.16
CA ASP A 130 -21.21 -0.91 22.34
C ASP A 130 -22.05 -1.76 21.38
N LEU A 131 -23.19 -2.28 21.83
CA LEU A 131 -24.14 -3.12 21.07
C LEU A 131 -24.48 -2.51 19.70
N ALA A 132 -23.65 -2.79 18.70
CA ALA A 132 -23.67 -2.16 17.39
C ALA A 132 -23.84 -3.23 16.32
N GLU A 133 -24.94 -3.98 16.38
CA GLU A 133 -25.31 -4.93 15.33
C GLU A 133 -25.69 -4.24 14.00
N ASP A 134 -25.90 -2.91 13.98
CA ASP A 134 -26.45 -2.17 12.82
C ASP A 134 -25.61 -0.98 12.29
N VAL A 135 -24.35 -0.81 12.70
CA VAL A 135 -23.53 0.32 12.20
C VAL A 135 -22.99 0.01 10.81
N LYS A 136 -23.56 0.64 9.77
CA LYS A 136 -23.07 0.56 8.39
C LYS A 136 -21.94 1.56 8.14
N GLU A 137 -20.93 1.11 7.39
CA GLU A 137 -19.83 1.95 6.92
C GLU A 137 -20.37 3.16 6.13
N ALA A 138 -19.90 4.37 6.47
CA ALA A 138 -20.36 5.59 5.83
C ALA A 138 -19.99 5.59 4.34
N GLY A 139 -20.99 5.76 3.48
CA GLY A 139 -20.80 5.76 2.02
C GLY A 139 -20.64 4.39 1.38
N ALA A 140 -21.08 3.30 2.04
CA ALA A 140 -21.16 1.98 1.43
C ALA A 140 -22.07 2.02 0.18
N LEU A 141 -21.55 1.59 -0.97
CA LEU A 141 -22.36 1.34 -2.17
C LEU A 141 -23.32 0.16 -1.88
N PRO A 142 -24.56 0.18 -2.40
CA PRO A 142 -25.45 -0.98 -2.32
C PRO A 142 -24.71 -2.22 -2.86
N LYS A 143 -24.71 -3.31 -2.10
CA LYS A 143 -24.20 -4.60 -2.60
C LYS A 143 -24.99 -4.92 -3.87
N LEU A 144 -24.32 -4.96 -5.02
CA LEU A 144 -24.91 -5.53 -6.23
C LEU A 144 -25.25 -6.99 -5.93
N PRO A 145 -26.44 -7.48 -6.33
CA PRO A 145 -26.83 -8.86 -6.06
C PRO A 145 -25.80 -9.80 -6.69
N ALA A 146 -25.37 -10.78 -5.92
CA ALA A 146 -24.69 -11.94 -6.47
C ALA A 146 -25.61 -12.53 -7.55
N PHE A 147 -25.08 -12.77 -8.73
CA PHE A 147 -25.78 -13.52 -9.76
C PHE A 147 -25.89 -14.97 -9.25
N GLU A 148 -26.97 -15.26 -8.55
CA GLU A 148 -27.44 -16.64 -8.38
C GLU A 148 -27.92 -17.11 -9.75
N ALA A 149 -27.29 -18.15 -10.28
CA ALA A 149 -27.79 -18.86 -11.44
C ALA A 149 -29.16 -19.43 -11.06
N SER A 150 -30.23 -18.85 -11.59
CA SER A 150 -31.58 -19.37 -11.43
C SER A 150 -31.71 -20.64 -12.27
N ASP A 151 -31.75 -21.79 -11.61
CA ASP A 151 -32.33 -23.01 -12.13
C ASP A 151 -33.83 -22.80 -12.34
N THR A 152 -34.31 -22.93 -13.58
CA THR A 152 -35.72 -23.16 -13.86
C THR A 152 -35.88 -24.16 -15.00
N SER A 153 -36.19 -25.41 -14.63
CA SER A 153 -36.92 -26.35 -15.49
C SER A 153 -38.42 -26.07 -15.42
N GLU A 154 -39.07 -26.35 -16.54
CA GLU A 154 -40.43 -26.03 -16.97
C GLU A 154 -41.59 -26.34 -16.01
N ALA A 155 -42.62 -25.47 -16.04
CA ALA A 155 -44.04 -25.87 -16.09
C ALA A 155 -44.89 -24.73 -16.70
N ALA A 156 -45.69 -25.07 -17.71
CA ALA A 156 -46.57 -24.19 -18.46
C ALA A 156 -47.96 -23.99 -17.80
N GLN A 157 -48.60 -22.82 -17.99
CA GLN A 157 -49.91 -22.65 -18.66
C GLN A 157 -50.53 -21.24 -18.43
N GLU A 158 -50.88 -20.61 -19.57
CA GLU A 158 -52.02 -19.71 -19.91
C GLU A 158 -52.58 -18.67 -18.93
N SER A 159 -52.64 -17.40 -19.37
CA SER A 159 -53.90 -16.75 -19.81
C SER A 159 -53.70 -15.30 -20.28
N GLU A 160 -54.56 -14.90 -21.22
CA GLU A 160 -54.52 -13.69 -22.07
C GLU A 160 -55.12 -12.41 -21.46
N LYS A 161 -54.93 -11.29 -22.20
CA LYS A 161 -55.62 -9.96 -22.21
C LYS A 161 -55.06 -8.92 -21.24
N GLU A 162 -54.85 -7.64 -21.60
CA GLU A 162 -55.52 -6.76 -22.57
C GLU A 162 -54.64 -5.52 -22.92
N CYS A 163 -54.98 -4.83 -24.01
CA CYS A 163 -54.21 -3.75 -24.69
C CYS A 163 -54.46 -2.30 -24.18
N LEU A 164 -53.39 -1.47 -24.27
CA LEU A 164 -53.27 -0.06 -24.77
C LEU A 164 -54.17 1.07 -24.18
N PRO A 165 -53.92 2.40 -24.37
CA PRO A 165 -53.09 3.10 -25.39
C PRO A 165 -52.09 4.16 -24.83
N VAL A 166 -50.95 4.46 -25.47
CA VAL A 166 -50.68 5.39 -26.60
C VAL A 166 -51.45 6.71 -26.55
N GLU A 167 -50.76 7.79 -26.16
CA GLU A 167 -51.02 9.12 -26.69
C GLU A 167 -49.73 9.75 -27.24
N SER A 168 -49.90 10.31 -28.42
CA SER A 168 -48.93 10.87 -29.35
C SER A 168 -49.13 12.38 -29.43
N GLN A 169 -48.07 13.17 -29.31
CA GLN A 169 -48.01 14.57 -29.77
C GLN A 169 -46.57 14.83 -30.25
N SER A 170 -46.30 14.71 -31.56
CA SER A 170 -46.39 15.72 -32.63
C SER A 170 -45.28 16.77 -32.61
N LEU A 171 -44.52 16.78 -33.70
CA LEU A 171 -43.41 17.67 -34.08
C LEU A 171 -43.83 19.14 -34.20
N GLY A 172 -42.92 20.03 -33.83
CA GLY A 172 -42.95 21.46 -34.15
C GLY A 172 -41.55 21.98 -34.45
N THR A 173 -41.33 22.31 -35.71
CA THR A 173 -40.10 22.77 -36.37
C THR A 173 -39.65 24.15 -35.86
N GLY A 174 -38.34 24.34 -35.68
CA GLY A 174 -37.73 25.64 -35.41
C GLY A 174 -36.22 25.62 -35.67
N SER A 175 -35.84 25.99 -36.89
CA SER A 175 -34.47 26.11 -37.39
C SER A 175 -33.75 27.35 -36.82
N CYS A 176 -32.46 27.22 -36.53
CA CYS A 176 -31.47 28.30 -36.67
C CYS A 176 -30.07 27.68 -36.83
N GLU A 177 -29.52 27.84 -38.03
CA GLU A 177 -28.13 27.59 -38.40
C GLU A 177 -27.24 28.74 -37.92
N ILE A 178 -26.07 28.43 -37.33
CA ILE A 178 -24.84 29.22 -37.51
C ILE A 178 -23.66 28.23 -37.58
N ALA A 179 -22.87 28.38 -38.64
CA ALA A 179 -21.70 27.57 -39.04
C ALA A 179 -20.40 27.97 -38.27
N PRO A 180 -19.30 27.21 -38.41
CA PRO A 180 -18.14 27.24 -37.53
C PRO A 180 -16.99 28.12 -38.05
N GLU A 181 -16.17 28.66 -37.14
CA GLU A 181 -14.89 29.28 -37.50
C GLU A 181 -13.70 28.39 -37.14
N SER A 182 -12.84 28.22 -38.13
CA SER A 182 -11.56 27.52 -38.16
C SER A 182 -10.41 28.52 -38.17
N VAL A 183 -9.35 28.32 -37.37
CA VAL A 183 -8.02 28.95 -37.58
C VAL A 183 -6.95 28.01 -36.97
N THR A 184 -6.33 27.12 -37.76
CA THR A 184 -4.97 27.19 -38.36
C THR A 184 -3.81 27.61 -37.47
N CYS A 185 -2.85 26.68 -37.36
CA CYS A 185 -1.47 26.82 -36.88
C CYS A 185 -0.61 27.71 -37.80
N ASN A 186 0.43 28.35 -37.25
CA ASN A 186 1.73 28.61 -37.90
C ASN A 186 2.78 29.05 -36.86
N ASP A 187 3.92 28.36 -36.85
CA ASP A 187 5.21 28.85 -36.33
C ASP A 187 5.81 29.90 -37.28
N PRO A 188 6.82 30.68 -36.84
CA PRO A 188 8.16 30.42 -37.37
C PRO A 188 9.33 30.61 -36.38
N GLU A 189 10.46 30.01 -36.74
CA GLU A 189 11.79 30.05 -36.14
C GLU A 189 12.50 31.43 -36.24
N SER A 190 13.37 31.77 -35.27
CA SER A 190 14.84 31.90 -35.45
C SER A 190 15.56 32.78 -34.40
N MET A 191 16.62 32.21 -33.82
CA MET A 191 17.94 32.74 -33.41
C MET A 191 18.12 34.21 -32.96
N THR A 192 18.67 34.42 -31.76
CA THR A 192 19.98 35.10 -31.56
C THR A 192 20.49 35.05 -30.12
N GLU A 193 21.80 34.86 -29.98
CA GLU A 193 22.61 34.88 -28.76
C GLU A 193 22.79 36.30 -28.18
N ARG A 194 22.90 36.43 -26.84
CA ARG A 194 24.04 37.10 -26.13
C ARG A 194 23.85 37.16 -24.60
N LYS A 195 24.80 36.52 -23.93
CA LYS A 195 25.58 36.88 -22.72
C LYS A 195 25.21 38.07 -21.80
N ASP A 196 25.39 37.74 -20.51
CA ASP A 196 26.05 38.45 -19.41
C ASP A 196 25.24 39.26 -18.37
N ALA A 197 25.65 38.97 -17.12
CA ALA A 197 25.80 39.84 -15.94
C ALA A 197 24.77 39.75 -14.80
N GLU A 198 25.28 39.23 -13.69
CA GLU A 198 24.89 39.46 -12.30
C GLU A 198 24.59 40.95 -12.02
N MET A 199 23.56 41.23 -11.21
CA MET A 199 23.76 42.12 -10.06
C MET A 199 22.69 41.94 -9.00
N THR A 200 23.19 41.76 -7.79
CA THR A 200 22.56 41.87 -6.47
C THR A 200 21.87 43.22 -6.25
N SER A 201 20.72 43.22 -5.56
CA SER A 201 20.43 44.29 -4.61
C SER A 201 19.43 43.83 -3.54
N GLU A 202 19.92 43.77 -2.31
CA GLU A 202 19.17 43.80 -1.07
C GLU A 202 18.29 45.05 -0.99
N ARG A 203 17.14 44.96 -0.30
CA ARG A 203 16.54 46.08 0.43
C ARG A 203 15.57 45.58 1.50
N GLU A 204 16.03 45.67 2.74
CA GLU A 204 15.20 45.74 3.94
C GLU A 204 14.45 47.08 4.02
N ASN A 205 13.29 47.07 4.67
CA ASN A 205 12.68 48.14 5.50
C ASN A 205 11.31 47.60 5.94
N VAL A 206 11.14 47.14 7.18
CA VAL A 206 10.87 47.89 8.43
C VAL A 206 9.60 48.72 8.37
N CYS A 207 8.75 48.38 9.34
CA CYS A 207 7.43 48.84 9.76
C CYS A 207 7.24 50.35 9.92
N ASP A 208 5.99 50.80 9.73
CA ASP A 208 5.38 51.73 10.68
C ASP A 208 3.85 51.62 10.73
N ALA A 209 3.30 51.84 11.91
CA ALA A 209 1.89 51.79 12.26
C ALA A 209 1.42 53.18 12.68
N THR A 210 0.27 53.64 12.19
CA THR A 210 -0.48 54.73 12.83
C THR A 210 -1.97 54.60 12.58
N SER A 211 -2.73 54.76 13.67
CA SER A 211 -4.18 54.81 13.79
C SER A 211 -4.77 56.18 13.40
N ASP A 212 -6.06 56.21 13.04
CA ASP A 212 -7.14 57.01 13.67
C ASP A 212 -8.41 56.97 12.79
N GLN A 213 -9.52 56.36 13.26
CA GLN A 213 -10.77 56.98 13.78
C GLN A 213 -11.49 57.91 12.77
N SER A 214 -12.81 57.94 12.55
CA SER A 214 -14.05 57.39 13.15
C SER A 214 -15.20 57.63 12.12
N ALA A 215 -16.33 56.92 12.10
CA ALA A 215 -17.59 57.33 12.75
C ALA A 215 -18.69 56.25 12.59
N SER A 216 -19.57 56.18 13.59
CA SER A 216 -20.56 55.14 13.87
C SER A 216 -21.90 55.30 13.17
N GLU A 217 -22.63 54.18 13.03
CA GLU A 217 -24.09 54.15 13.25
C GLU A 217 -24.50 52.87 14.00
N THR A 218 -25.32 53.07 15.02
CA THR A 218 -25.81 52.13 16.05
C THR A 218 -27.03 51.33 15.61
N GLY A 219 -27.14 50.06 16.04
CA GLY A 219 -28.37 49.27 15.90
C GLY A 219 -28.38 47.92 16.63
N LYS A 220 -28.67 47.97 17.94
CA LYS A 220 -29.35 46.98 18.81
C LYS A 220 -28.80 45.53 18.96
N THR A 221 -28.52 45.26 20.24
CA THR A 221 -28.22 44.02 20.98
C THR A 221 -29.28 42.93 20.90
N GLU A 222 -28.85 41.68 20.71
CA GLU A 222 -29.40 40.50 21.39
C GLU A 222 -28.27 39.59 21.90
N ASN A 223 -28.44 39.12 23.13
CA ASN A 223 -27.49 38.35 23.92
C ASN A 223 -27.20 36.96 23.33
N VAL A 224 -25.92 36.61 23.17
CA VAL A 224 -25.48 35.22 23.31
C VAL A 224 -24.33 35.19 24.30
N SER A 225 -24.64 34.64 25.47
CA SER A 225 -23.69 34.34 26.53
C SER A 225 -22.54 33.49 26.01
N THR A 226 -21.32 33.97 26.26
CA THR A 226 -20.07 33.20 26.28
C THR A 226 -20.26 31.95 27.13
N ALA A 227 -20.40 30.80 26.48
CA ALA A 227 -20.22 29.50 27.11
C ALA A 227 -18.74 29.11 26.95
N GLU A 228 -18.10 28.96 28.10
CA GLU A 228 -16.72 28.54 28.30
C GLU A 228 -16.39 27.30 27.46
N ALA A 229 -15.25 27.37 26.76
CA ALA A 229 -14.64 26.22 26.13
C ALA A 229 -14.16 25.24 27.22
N ALA A 230 -15.07 24.41 27.71
CA ALA A 230 -14.72 23.24 28.51
C ALA A 230 -13.84 22.33 27.65
N ALA A 231 -12.64 22.03 28.15
CA ALA A 231 -11.74 21.04 27.57
C ALA A 231 -12.50 19.71 27.44
N LEU A 232 -12.84 19.33 26.21
CA LEU A 232 -13.37 18.02 25.90
C LEU A 232 -12.23 17.01 26.10
N GLU A 233 -12.31 16.24 27.18
CA GLU A 233 -11.60 14.97 27.35
C GLU A 233 -11.59 14.21 26.01
N PRO A 234 -10.44 13.65 25.56
CA PRO A 234 -10.37 12.95 24.29
C PRO A 234 -11.33 11.77 24.34
N LYS A 235 -12.40 11.83 23.54
CA LYS A 235 -13.40 10.76 23.45
C LYS A 235 -12.68 9.46 23.08
N LYS A 236 -12.72 8.46 23.97
CA LYS A 236 -12.22 7.09 23.70
C LYS A 236 -12.80 6.61 22.37
N ILE A 237 -11.95 6.10 21.48
CA ILE A 237 -12.34 5.63 20.15
C ILE A 237 -13.06 4.28 20.30
N THR A 238 -14.28 4.18 19.79
CA THR A 238 -15.08 2.95 19.87
C THR A 238 -15.02 2.15 18.57
N TYR A 239 -15.31 0.84 18.64
CA TYR A 239 -15.34 -0.01 17.45
C TYR A 239 -16.37 0.49 16.42
N ALA A 240 -17.54 0.94 16.89
CA ALA A 240 -18.58 1.53 16.04
C ALA A 240 -18.08 2.74 15.22
N GLN A 241 -17.21 3.59 15.81
CA GLN A 241 -16.60 4.71 15.09
C GLN A 241 -15.63 4.24 14.01
N ILE A 242 -14.83 3.20 14.28
CA ILE A 242 -13.91 2.61 13.31
C ILE A 242 -14.69 2.01 12.13
N VAL A 243 -15.77 1.27 12.39
CA VAL A 243 -16.65 0.71 11.36
C VAL A 243 -17.29 1.81 10.51
N LYS A 244 -17.81 2.86 11.16
CA LYS A 244 -18.43 4.00 10.48
C LYS A 244 -17.44 4.70 9.53
N GLU A 245 -16.20 4.93 9.97
CA GLU A 245 -15.13 5.57 9.21
C GLU A 245 -14.29 4.59 8.38
N GLY A 246 -14.77 3.36 8.14
CA GLY A 246 -14.00 2.27 7.53
C GLY A 246 -13.33 2.61 6.18
N ARG A 247 -13.93 3.50 5.38
CA ARG A 247 -13.39 4.00 4.09
C ARG A 247 -12.23 4.99 4.22
N ARG A 248 -11.89 5.41 5.43
CA ARG A 248 -10.69 6.19 5.74
C ARG A 248 -9.47 5.31 5.95
N PHE A 249 -9.68 4.01 6.12
CA PHE A 249 -8.61 3.05 6.22
C PHE A 249 -8.19 2.57 4.82
N ASN A 250 -6.88 2.43 4.64
CA ASN A 250 -6.25 1.69 3.54
C ASN A 250 -5.13 0.87 4.17
N ILE A 251 -5.46 -0.35 4.57
CA ILE A 251 -4.63 -1.21 5.41
C ILE A 251 -3.81 -2.13 4.51
N ASP A 252 -2.51 -1.89 4.45
CA ASP A 252 -1.58 -2.67 3.64
C ASP A 252 -1.29 -4.05 4.23
N LEU A 253 -1.40 -5.10 3.40
CA LEU A 253 -0.87 -6.42 3.76
C LEU A 253 0.68 -6.38 3.87
N VAL A 254 1.32 -5.64 2.97
CA VAL A 254 2.78 -5.46 2.91
C VAL A 254 3.21 -4.16 3.60
N SER A 255 4.04 -4.28 4.63
CA SER A 255 4.65 -3.13 5.30
C SER A 255 6.07 -2.86 4.78
N LYS A 256 6.20 -1.87 3.90
CA LYS A 256 7.47 -1.44 3.31
C LYS A 256 7.54 0.09 3.23
N LEU A 257 8.76 0.58 3.07
CA LEU A 257 9.06 1.99 2.77
C LEU A 257 9.80 2.08 1.44
N LEU A 258 9.66 3.21 0.78
CA LEU A 258 10.38 3.52 -0.44
C LEU A 258 11.63 4.32 -0.09
N TYR A 259 12.82 3.80 -0.39
CA TYR A 259 14.04 4.61 -0.32
C TYR A 259 13.97 5.76 -1.32
N SER A 260 14.48 6.93 -0.92
CA SER A 260 14.56 8.11 -1.79
C SER A 260 15.48 7.86 -2.99
N ARG A 261 16.47 6.96 -2.89
CA ARG A 261 17.26 6.44 -4.01
C ARG A 261 17.20 4.91 -4.04
N GLY A 262 16.89 4.34 -5.20
CA GLY A 262 16.80 2.90 -5.37
C GLY A 262 15.95 2.49 -6.56
N LEU A 263 15.95 1.19 -6.85
CA LEU A 263 15.38 0.63 -8.07
C LEU A 263 13.93 1.07 -8.32
N LEU A 264 13.07 1.01 -7.30
CA LEU A 264 11.65 1.33 -7.47
C LEU A 264 11.39 2.82 -7.70
N ILE A 265 12.00 3.72 -6.92
CA ILE A 265 11.80 5.18 -7.10
C ILE A 265 12.39 5.66 -8.43
N ASP A 266 13.53 5.09 -8.84
CA ASP A 266 14.16 5.40 -10.12
C ASP A 266 13.31 4.86 -11.28
N LEU A 267 12.72 3.67 -11.14
CA LEU A 267 11.78 3.11 -12.10
C LEU A 267 10.51 3.96 -12.22
N LEU A 268 9.87 4.31 -11.08
CA LEU A 268 8.66 5.16 -11.05
C LEU A 268 8.88 6.49 -11.77
N THR A 269 10.05 7.10 -11.57
CA THR A 269 10.43 8.35 -12.22
C THR A 269 10.70 8.14 -13.72
N LYS A 270 11.52 7.13 -14.07
CA LYS A 270 11.91 6.83 -15.46
C LYS A 270 10.71 6.45 -16.34
N SER A 271 9.75 5.71 -15.80
CA SER A 271 8.53 5.29 -16.51
C SER A 271 7.41 6.34 -16.49
N ASN A 272 7.58 7.44 -15.74
CA ASN A 272 6.54 8.44 -15.47
C ASN A 272 5.28 7.87 -14.79
N VAL A 273 5.40 6.72 -14.11
CA VAL A 273 4.35 6.13 -13.27
C VAL A 273 4.18 6.93 -11.97
N SER A 274 5.21 7.67 -11.55
CA SER A 274 5.16 8.59 -10.40
C SER A 274 4.01 9.60 -10.46
N ARG A 275 3.46 9.91 -11.63
CA ARG A 275 2.30 10.81 -11.80
C ARG A 275 0.99 10.25 -11.25
N TYR A 276 0.93 8.96 -10.96
CA TYR A 276 -0.29 8.29 -10.48
C TYR A 276 -0.35 8.18 -8.96
N ALA A 277 0.72 8.54 -8.24
CA ALA A 277 0.79 8.47 -6.79
C ALA A 277 1.47 9.70 -6.20
N GLU A 278 1.04 10.07 -4.99
CA GLU A 278 1.71 11.08 -4.18
C GLU A 278 2.43 10.39 -3.02
N PHE A 279 3.46 11.03 -2.47
CA PHE A 279 4.28 10.46 -1.39
C PHE A 279 4.42 11.43 -0.23
N LYS A 280 4.49 10.87 0.98
CA LYS A 280 4.90 11.57 2.20
C LYS A 280 6.30 11.14 2.62
N ASN A 281 7.03 12.09 3.19
CA ASN A 281 8.29 11.81 3.85
C ASN A 281 8.06 11.04 5.15
N VAL A 282 8.87 10.01 5.39
CA VAL A 282 9.04 9.49 6.74
C VAL A 282 9.83 10.52 7.53
N THR A 283 9.32 10.94 8.68
CA THR A 283 9.88 12.08 9.43
C THR A 283 10.79 11.66 10.56
N ARG A 284 10.59 10.44 11.10
CA ARG A 284 11.31 9.94 12.27
C ARG A 284 11.88 8.54 12.04
N ILE A 285 13.12 8.36 12.48
CA ILE A 285 13.72 7.05 12.68
C ILE A 285 13.88 6.86 14.18
N LEU A 286 13.38 5.75 14.68
CA LEU A 286 13.31 5.45 16.09
C LEU A 286 14.10 4.16 16.37
N ALA A 287 14.74 4.11 17.52
CA ALA A 287 15.41 2.94 18.05
C ALA A 287 14.71 2.48 19.33
N PHE A 288 14.72 1.18 19.56
CA PHE A 288 14.33 0.60 20.85
C PHE A 288 15.56 0.19 21.63
N GLN A 289 15.74 0.76 22.83
CA GLN A 289 16.86 0.43 23.70
C GLN A 289 16.41 0.48 25.16
N GLU A 290 16.73 -0.56 25.93
CA GLU A 290 16.42 -0.65 27.37
C GLU A 290 14.95 -0.37 27.74
N GLY A 291 14.01 -0.82 26.90
CA GLY A 291 12.58 -0.60 27.12
C GLY A 291 12.06 0.78 26.74
N ARG A 292 12.91 1.64 26.15
CA ARG A 292 12.56 3.01 25.74
C ARG A 292 12.64 3.16 24.23
N VAL A 293 11.70 3.94 23.69
CA VAL A 293 11.70 4.38 22.30
C VAL A 293 12.40 5.74 22.25
N GLU A 294 13.39 5.88 21.38
CA GLU A 294 14.10 7.13 21.20
C GLU A 294 14.33 7.47 19.73
N GLN A 295 14.41 8.78 19.43
CA GLN A 295 14.63 9.26 18.08
C GLN A 295 16.12 9.25 17.73
N VAL A 296 16.44 8.61 16.61
CA VAL A 296 17.79 8.51 16.08
C VAL A 296 18.11 9.77 15.26
N PRO A 297 19.24 10.46 15.52
CA PRO A 297 19.68 11.59 14.72
C PRO A 297 19.92 11.20 13.25
N CYS A 298 19.25 11.88 12.31
CA CYS A 298 19.31 11.57 10.88
C CYS A 298 20.07 12.61 10.05
N SER A 299 20.45 13.74 10.64
CA SER A 299 21.18 14.81 9.98
C SER A 299 22.37 15.29 10.81
N ARG A 300 23.32 16.00 10.19
CA ARG A 300 24.41 16.67 10.92
C ARG A 300 23.86 17.62 12.00
N ALA A 301 22.76 18.31 11.70
CA ALA A 301 22.09 19.19 12.66
C ALA A 301 21.46 18.38 13.81
N ASP A 302 20.85 17.23 13.53
CA ASP A 302 20.25 16.36 14.54
C ASP A 302 21.33 15.79 15.47
N VAL A 303 22.47 15.35 14.90
CA VAL A 303 23.61 14.86 15.68
C VAL A 303 24.14 15.96 16.59
N PHE A 304 24.24 17.19 16.08
CA PHE A 304 24.67 18.34 16.88
C PHE A 304 23.70 18.66 18.01
N ASN A 305 22.39 18.65 17.74
CA ASN A 305 21.33 18.97 18.71
C ASN A 305 20.99 17.82 19.67
N SER A 306 21.44 16.60 19.38
CA SER A 306 21.14 15.43 20.22
C SER A 306 21.66 15.61 21.65
N LYS A 307 20.78 15.40 22.63
CA LYS A 307 21.12 15.37 24.06
C LYS A 307 21.50 13.97 24.55
N GLN A 308 21.24 12.95 23.73
CA GLN A 308 21.51 11.53 24.06
C GLN A 308 22.96 11.13 23.75
N LEU A 309 23.61 11.84 22.83
CA LEU A 309 25.00 11.57 22.44
C LEU A 309 25.95 12.54 23.13
N THR A 310 27.04 12.00 23.68
CA THR A 310 28.14 12.82 24.20
C THR A 310 28.92 13.50 23.05
N MET A 311 29.65 14.57 23.35
CA MET A 311 30.49 15.26 22.34
C MET A 311 31.59 14.36 21.74
N VAL A 312 31.98 13.30 22.44
CA VAL A 312 32.94 12.31 21.95
C VAL A 312 32.24 11.35 20.99
N GLU A 313 31.06 10.83 21.35
CA GLU A 313 30.26 9.96 20.49
C GLU A 313 29.83 10.65 19.20
N LYS A 314 29.44 11.93 19.25
CA LYS A 314 29.12 12.71 18.04
C LYS A 314 30.29 12.74 17.05
N ARG A 315 31.52 12.90 17.55
CA ARG A 315 32.74 12.88 16.72
C ARG A 315 33.04 11.49 16.16
N MET A 316 32.90 10.45 16.98
CA MET A 316 33.09 9.06 16.57
C MET A 316 32.10 8.66 15.46
N LEU A 317 30.82 8.99 15.65
CA LEU A 317 29.75 8.73 14.70
C LEU A 317 30.02 9.44 13.37
N MET A 318 30.26 10.76 13.39
CA MET A 318 30.51 11.51 12.15
C MET A 318 31.75 11.02 11.40
N LYS A 319 32.82 10.65 12.11
CA LYS A 319 34.01 10.07 11.49
C LYS A 319 33.68 8.74 10.79
N PHE A 320 32.95 7.85 11.48
CA PHE A 320 32.59 6.55 10.93
C PHE A 320 31.61 6.66 9.75
N LEU A 321 30.59 7.51 9.83
CA LEU A 321 29.64 7.71 8.73
C LEU A 321 30.32 8.32 7.49
N THR A 322 31.31 9.21 7.70
CA THR A 322 32.13 9.76 6.61
C THR A 322 32.93 8.65 5.93
N PHE A 323 33.57 7.77 6.71
CA PHE A 323 34.22 6.58 6.18
C PHE A 323 33.23 5.69 5.39
N CYS A 324 32.02 5.43 5.92
CA CYS A 324 31.05 4.57 5.24
C CYS A 324 30.56 5.12 3.89
N LEU A 325 30.53 6.44 3.68
CA LEU A 325 30.15 7.02 2.39
C LEU A 325 31.13 6.63 1.27
N ASP A 326 32.42 6.59 1.59
CA ASP A 326 33.52 6.35 0.66
C ASP A 326 34.32 5.08 1.01
N TYR A 327 33.69 4.09 1.67
CA TYR A 327 34.40 2.92 2.20
C TYR A 327 35.18 2.16 1.12
N GLU A 328 34.67 2.11 -0.11
CA GLU A 328 35.32 1.50 -1.29
C GLU A 328 36.69 2.11 -1.61
N GLN A 329 36.95 3.35 -1.21
CA GLN A 329 38.24 4.03 -1.37
C GLN A 329 39.25 3.69 -0.26
N HIS A 330 38.79 2.97 0.78
CA HIS A 330 39.58 2.59 1.95
C HIS A 330 39.53 1.07 2.24
N PRO A 331 39.90 0.17 1.29
CA PRO A 331 39.85 -1.29 1.51
C PRO A 331 40.62 -1.74 2.75
N ASN A 332 41.79 -1.12 2.99
CA ASN A 332 42.67 -1.44 4.11
C ASN A 332 42.01 -1.30 5.49
N GLU A 333 40.89 -0.57 5.62
CA GLU A 333 40.19 -0.39 6.90
C GLU A 333 39.26 -1.56 7.28
N TYR A 334 38.84 -2.38 6.31
CA TYR A 334 37.89 -3.48 6.54
C TYR A 334 38.28 -4.82 5.90
N GLN A 335 39.33 -4.87 5.07
CA GLN A 335 39.75 -6.07 4.33
C GLN A 335 39.97 -7.30 5.23
N ASP A 336 40.54 -7.11 6.41
CA ASP A 336 40.77 -8.20 7.39
C ASP A 336 39.48 -8.76 8.02
N TYR A 337 38.33 -8.13 7.74
CA TYR A 337 37.02 -8.41 8.33
C TYR A 337 35.95 -8.71 7.27
N GLU A 338 36.31 -8.90 6.00
CA GLU A 338 35.35 -9.14 4.90
C GLU A 338 34.45 -10.35 5.17
N GLU A 339 35.04 -11.45 5.61
CA GLU A 339 34.35 -12.71 5.94
C GLU A 339 33.69 -12.72 7.33
N ARG A 340 33.83 -11.64 8.10
CA ARG A 340 33.21 -11.52 9.43
C ARG A 340 31.85 -10.85 9.35
N LYS A 341 31.08 -11.00 10.43
CA LYS A 341 29.80 -10.33 10.58
C LYS A 341 29.99 -8.83 10.79
N PHE A 342 29.07 -8.03 10.27
CA PHE A 342 29.13 -6.58 10.44
C PHE A 342 29.09 -6.15 11.90
N SER A 343 28.35 -6.85 12.76
CA SER A 343 28.32 -6.59 14.20
C SER A 343 29.67 -6.83 14.88
N GLU A 344 30.45 -7.81 14.42
CA GLU A 344 31.81 -8.08 14.91
C GLU A 344 32.78 -7.01 14.42
N TYR A 345 32.67 -6.59 13.16
CA TYR A 345 33.44 -5.47 12.63
C TYR A 345 33.18 -4.18 13.42
N LEU A 346 31.92 -3.85 13.72
CA LEU A 346 31.60 -2.65 14.51
C LEU A 346 32.24 -2.65 15.90
N LYS A 347 32.46 -3.83 16.51
CA LYS A 347 33.15 -3.97 17.81
C LYS A 347 34.65 -3.70 17.73
N THR A 348 35.28 -3.87 16.57
CA THR A 348 36.71 -3.54 16.38
C THR A 348 36.93 -2.06 16.09
N GLN A 349 35.86 -1.34 15.72
CA GLN A 349 35.89 0.08 15.45
C GLN A 349 35.88 0.91 16.74
N LYS A 350 36.35 2.16 16.63
CA LYS A 350 36.30 3.15 17.71
C LYS A 350 34.88 3.69 17.88
N LEU A 351 33.95 2.83 18.31
CA LEU A 351 32.53 3.11 18.52
C LEU A 351 32.10 2.59 19.89
N THR A 352 31.26 3.35 20.60
CA THR A 352 30.62 2.89 21.84
C THR A 352 29.53 1.86 21.51
N SER A 353 29.16 1.01 22.47
CA SER A 353 28.07 0.03 22.27
C SER A 353 26.77 0.70 21.80
N ASN A 354 26.50 1.91 22.29
CA ASN A 354 25.36 2.72 21.90
C ASN A 354 25.40 3.10 20.40
N LEU A 355 26.55 3.57 19.91
CA LEU A 355 26.73 3.90 18.50
C LEU A 355 26.67 2.66 17.60
N GLN A 356 27.27 1.54 18.05
CA GLN A 356 27.21 0.27 17.33
C GLN A 356 25.74 -0.16 17.13
N HIS A 357 24.93 -0.06 18.18
CA HIS A 357 23.49 -0.34 18.13
C HIS A 357 22.74 0.53 17.11
N PHE A 358 22.95 1.85 17.13
CA PHE A 358 22.30 2.74 16.16
C PHE A 358 22.74 2.46 14.71
N ILE A 359 24.02 2.23 14.50
CA ILE A 359 24.55 1.95 13.15
C ILE A 359 23.97 0.63 12.63
N LEU A 360 23.97 -0.43 13.45
CA LEU A 360 23.51 -1.74 13.04
C LEU A 360 22.00 -1.78 12.79
N HIS A 361 21.20 -1.31 13.75
CA HIS A 361 19.74 -1.52 13.75
C HIS A 361 18.95 -0.36 13.15
N SER A 362 19.46 0.87 13.19
CA SER A 362 18.71 2.06 12.75
C SER A 362 19.18 2.60 11.40
N ILE A 363 20.48 2.49 11.09
CA ILE A 363 21.07 3.00 9.85
C ILE A 363 21.20 1.88 8.81
N ALA A 364 21.96 0.84 9.12
CA ALA A 364 22.15 -0.29 8.21
C ALA A 364 20.87 -1.14 8.10
N MET A 365 20.16 -1.33 9.22
CA MET A 365 18.96 -2.19 9.32
C MET A 365 19.17 -3.59 8.73
N VAL A 366 20.34 -4.18 9.03
CA VAL A 366 20.74 -5.51 8.56
C VAL A 366 20.59 -6.56 9.67
N SER A 367 20.47 -7.83 9.30
CA SER A 367 20.42 -8.95 10.25
C SER A 367 21.78 -9.11 10.93
N GLU A 368 21.82 -9.07 12.26
CA GLU A 368 23.06 -9.32 13.02
C GLU A 368 23.60 -10.73 12.77
N ALA A 369 22.73 -11.71 12.56
CA ALA A 369 23.12 -13.10 12.41
C ALA A 369 23.71 -13.42 11.03
N ASP A 370 23.19 -12.77 9.97
CA ASP A 370 23.41 -13.21 8.58
C ASP A 370 24.24 -12.24 7.73
N SER A 371 24.47 -11.02 8.21
CA SER A 371 25.03 -9.96 7.36
C SER A 371 26.55 -9.85 7.52
N GLY A 372 27.27 -10.01 6.42
CA GLY A 372 28.71 -9.78 6.36
C GLY A 372 29.07 -8.31 6.49
N THR A 373 30.33 -8.01 6.80
CA THR A 373 30.85 -6.64 6.94
C THR A 373 30.52 -5.77 5.72
N ILE A 374 30.71 -6.32 4.51
CA ILE A 374 30.44 -5.62 3.25
C ILE A 374 28.97 -5.26 3.09
N ASP A 375 28.05 -6.15 3.50
CA ASP A 375 26.61 -5.90 3.39
C ASP A 375 26.19 -4.76 4.31
N GLY A 376 26.72 -4.73 5.54
CA GLY A 376 26.51 -3.63 6.48
C GLY A 376 27.05 -2.29 5.99
N LEU A 377 28.25 -2.28 5.39
CA LEU A 377 28.83 -1.07 4.79
C LEU A 377 28.02 -0.57 3.58
N LYS A 378 27.60 -1.47 2.69
CA LYS A 378 26.73 -1.14 1.54
C LYS A 378 25.39 -0.57 2.01
N ALA A 379 24.76 -1.19 3.00
CA ALA A 379 23.48 -0.73 3.55
C ALA A 379 23.62 0.65 4.21
N THR A 380 24.68 0.84 5.01
CA THR A 380 25.00 2.14 5.64
C THR A 380 25.23 3.23 4.60
N LYS A 381 26.07 2.96 3.59
CA LYS A 381 26.32 3.89 2.47
C LYS A 381 25.03 4.26 1.75
N ARG A 382 24.20 3.26 1.39
CA ARG A 382 22.92 3.48 0.71
C ARG A 382 21.99 4.36 1.54
N PHE A 383 21.87 4.09 2.83
CA PHE A 383 21.07 4.89 3.74
C PHE A 383 21.52 6.35 3.72
N LEU A 384 22.83 6.60 3.88
CA LEU A 384 23.38 7.95 3.92
C LEU A 384 23.20 8.71 2.60
N GLN A 385 23.36 8.04 1.45
CA GLN A 385 23.12 8.64 0.13
C GLN A 385 21.67 9.05 -0.11
N CYS A 386 20.72 8.44 0.60
CA CYS A 386 19.30 8.73 0.49
C CYS A 386 18.86 9.92 1.36
N LEU A 387 19.63 10.28 2.39
CA LEU A 387 19.31 11.40 3.28
C LEU A 387 19.28 12.73 2.51
N GLY A 388 18.33 13.60 2.85
CA GLY A 388 18.26 14.95 2.29
C GLY A 388 17.73 15.05 0.85
N ARG A 389 17.41 13.94 0.16
CA ARG A 389 16.89 14.00 -1.22
C ARG A 389 15.49 14.63 -1.30
N TYR A 390 14.60 14.25 -0.38
CA TYR A 390 13.22 14.78 -0.29
C TYR A 390 12.85 15.26 1.12
N GLY A 391 13.57 14.78 2.13
CA GLY A 391 13.33 15.07 3.54
C GLY A 391 14.56 14.73 4.38
N ASN A 392 14.43 14.85 5.71
CA ASN A 392 15.50 14.58 6.66
C ASN A 392 15.86 13.09 6.78
N THR A 393 14.94 12.17 6.48
CA THR A 393 15.18 10.72 6.48
C THR A 393 15.29 10.18 5.05
N PRO A 394 15.74 8.92 4.85
CA PRO A 394 15.95 8.35 3.53
C PRO A 394 14.68 7.74 2.92
N PHE A 395 13.51 7.88 3.55
CA PHE A 395 12.32 7.12 3.18
C PHE A 395 11.11 7.98 2.80
N LEU A 396 10.31 7.41 1.91
CA LEU A 396 9.02 7.89 1.46
C LEU A 396 7.96 6.80 1.70
N PHE A 397 6.71 7.23 1.85
CA PHE A 397 5.53 6.38 1.93
C PHE A 397 4.46 6.89 0.96
N PRO A 398 3.87 6.04 0.09
CA PRO A 398 2.81 6.46 -0.82
C PRO A 398 1.53 6.82 -0.06
N LEU A 399 0.90 7.93 -0.42
CA LEU A 399 -0.45 8.25 0.09
C LEU A 399 -1.42 7.15 -0.33
N TYR A 400 -2.36 6.82 0.57
CA TYR A 400 -3.32 5.72 0.44
C TYR A 400 -2.73 4.30 0.53
N GLY A 401 -1.43 4.17 0.85
CA GLY A 401 -0.80 2.88 1.14
C GLY A 401 -0.04 2.29 -0.04
N GLN A 402 0.70 1.21 0.24
CA GLN A 402 1.52 0.50 -0.73
C GLN A 402 0.71 -0.20 -1.82
N GLY A 403 -0.57 -0.53 -1.55
CA GLY A 403 -1.49 -1.11 -2.54
C GLY A 403 -1.75 -0.24 -3.78
N GLU A 404 -1.39 1.04 -3.75
CA GLU A 404 -1.47 1.92 -4.92
C GLU A 404 -0.39 1.62 -5.96
N ILE A 405 0.80 1.16 -5.55
CA ILE A 405 1.94 1.00 -6.47
C ILE A 405 1.67 -0.06 -7.56
N PRO A 406 1.15 -1.27 -7.25
CA PRO A 406 0.76 -2.22 -8.30
C PRO A 406 -0.26 -1.63 -9.28
N GLN A 407 -1.26 -0.89 -8.77
CA GLN A 407 -2.29 -0.26 -9.60
C GLN A 407 -1.71 0.81 -10.54
N CYS A 408 -0.69 1.55 -10.08
CA CYS A 408 0.00 2.55 -10.90
C CYS A 408 0.66 1.90 -12.12
N PHE A 409 1.30 0.74 -11.96
CA PHE A 409 1.89 -0.01 -13.07
C PHE A 409 0.82 -0.71 -13.93
N CYS A 410 -0.25 -1.23 -13.33
CA CYS A 410 -1.38 -1.77 -14.09
C CYS A 410 -2.00 -0.72 -15.02
N ARG A 411 -2.15 0.53 -14.53
CA ARG A 411 -2.60 1.66 -15.35
C ARG A 411 -1.66 1.92 -16.51
N MET A 412 -0.35 1.89 -16.28
CA MET A 412 0.63 2.05 -17.36
C MET A 412 0.45 0.97 -18.44
N CYS A 413 0.30 -0.29 -18.05
CA CYS A 413 0.02 -1.38 -18.99
C CYS A 413 -1.28 -1.12 -19.79
N ALA A 414 -2.37 -0.75 -19.12
CA ALA A 414 -3.64 -0.48 -19.79
C ALA A 414 -3.55 0.69 -20.80
N VAL A 415 -2.80 1.75 -20.47
CA VAL A 415 -2.57 2.89 -21.37
C VAL A 415 -1.88 2.48 -22.67
N PHE A 416 -1.02 1.47 -22.65
CA PHE A 416 -0.33 0.93 -23.82
C PHE A 416 -1.04 -0.29 -24.44
N GLY A 417 -2.33 -0.50 -24.12
CA GLY A 417 -3.18 -1.49 -24.77
C GLY A 417 -3.26 -2.85 -24.07
N GLY A 418 -2.70 -3.00 -22.86
CA GLY A 418 -2.90 -4.19 -22.04
C GLY A 418 -4.38 -4.38 -21.64
N ILE A 419 -4.89 -5.59 -21.76
CA ILE A 419 -6.25 -5.97 -21.36
C ILE A 419 -6.23 -6.51 -19.93
N TYR A 420 -7.18 -6.06 -19.11
CA TYR A 420 -7.28 -6.39 -17.69
C TYR A 420 -8.58 -7.13 -17.36
N CYS A 421 -8.47 -8.26 -16.65
CA CYS A 421 -9.63 -9.05 -16.20
C CYS A 421 -9.47 -9.42 -14.71
N LEU A 422 -10.20 -8.73 -13.83
CA LEU A 422 -10.38 -9.15 -12.43
C LEU A 422 -11.53 -10.15 -12.32
N ARG A 423 -11.54 -10.96 -11.25
CA ARG A 423 -12.48 -12.08 -11.06
C ARG A 423 -12.40 -13.08 -12.20
N HIS A 424 -11.22 -13.23 -12.80
CA HIS A 424 -10.98 -14.07 -13.97
C HIS A 424 -9.89 -15.08 -13.63
N SER A 425 -10.32 -16.25 -13.13
CA SER A 425 -9.38 -17.33 -12.77
C SER A 425 -8.98 -18.17 -13.98
N VAL A 426 -7.78 -18.73 -13.92
CA VAL A 426 -7.25 -19.64 -14.96
C VAL A 426 -7.23 -21.05 -14.39
N LYS A 427 -7.73 -22.03 -15.15
CA LYS A 427 -7.81 -23.43 -14.70
C LYS A 427 -6.50 -24.18 -14.92
N CYS A 428 -5.90 -24.03 -16.10
CA CYS A 428 -4.64 -24.71 -16.42
C CYS A 428 -3.83 -23.99 -17.49
N LEU A 429 -2.54 -24.34 -17.54
CA LEU A 429 -1.64 -24.04 -18.65
C LEU A 429 -1.59 -25.26 -19.59
N VAL A 430 -1.58 -25.00 -20.90
CA VAL A 430 -1.48 -26.02 -21.96
C VAL A 430 -0.05 -26.05 -22.47
N VAL A 431 0.58 -27.21 -22.38
CA VAL A 431 1.97 -27.45 -22.78
C VAL A 431 2.01 -28.45 -23.91
N ASP A 432 2.87 -28.17 -24.88
CA ASP A 432 3.14 -29.07 -25.98
C ASP A 432 4.13 -30.16 -25.58
N LYS A 433 3.77 -31.44 -25.78
CA LYS A 433 4.62 -32.57 -25.35
C LYS A 433 5.93 -32.67 -26.14
N GLU A 434 5.93 -32.24 -27.40
CA GLU A 434 7.12 -32.36 -28.27
C GLU A 434 8.15 -31.26 -27.98
N SER A 435 7.70 -30.00 -27.90
CA SER A 435 8.59 -28.85 -27.68
C SER A 435 8.81 -28.51 -26.20
N GLY A 436 7.97 -29.02 -25.29
CA GLY A 436 7.98 -28.66 -23.88
C GLY A 436 7.59 -27.21 -23.60
N ARG A 437 7.06 -26.48 -24.59
CA ARG A 437 6.67 -25.07 -24.46
C ARG A 437 5.19 -24.93 -24.11
N CYS A 438 4.89 -23.98 -23.22
CA CYS A 438 3.52 -23.56 -22.98
C CYS A 438 2.99 -22.79 -24.20
N LYS A 439 1.81 -23.19 -24.70
CA LYS A 439 1.18 -22.65 -25.91
C LYS A 439 -0.04 -21.78 -25.59
N ALA A 440 -0.76 -22.14 -24.54
CA ALA A 440 -2.05 -21.52 -24.21
C ALA A 440 -2.37 -21.68 -22.72
N LEU A 441 -3.41 -20.98 -22.28
CA LEU A 441 -4.12 -21.28 -21.05
C LEU A 441 -5.59 -21.57 -21.33
N ILE A 442 -6.25 -22.22 -20.37
CA ILE A 442 -7.71 -22.35 -20.36
C ILE A 442 -8.24 -21.60 -19.15
N ASP A 443 -9.11 -20.63 -19.40
CA ASP A 443 -9.73 -19.85 -18.34
C ASP A 443 -10.93 -20.57 -17.69
N HIS A 444 -11.52 -19.94 -16.68
CA HIS A 444 -12.65 -20.51 -15.96
C HIS A 444 -13.97 -20.56 -16.75
N PHE A 445 -14.07 -19.91 -17.91
CA PHE A 445 -15.19 -20.04 -18.84
C PHE A 445 -14.95 -21.15 -19.87
N GLY A 446 -13.78 -21.79 -19.86
CA GLY A 446 -13.39 -22.80 -20.85
C GLY A 446 -12.89 -22.19 -22.16
N GLN A 447 -12.57 -20.88 -22.19
CA GLN A 447 -11.94 -20.26 -23.34
C GLN A 447 -10.45 -20.60 -23.37
N ARG A 448 -9.98 -21.10 -24.52
CA ARG A 448 -8.56 -21.31 -24.80
C ARG A 448 -7.93 -20.02 -25.32
N ILE A 449 -6.90 -19.54 -24.65
CA ILE A 449 -6.18 -18.30 -24.98
C ILE A 449 -4.72 -18.63 -25.25
N ASN A 450 -4.26 -18.37 -26.47
CA ASN A 450 -2.91 -18.65 -26.93
C ASN A 450 -1.97 -17.48 -26.59
N ALA A 451 -0.74 -17.79 -26.17
CA ALA A 451 0.30 -16.77 -25.98
C ALA A 451 1.73 -17.32 -26.08
N ASN A 452 2.70 -16.42 -26.27
CA ASN A 452 4.12 -16.77 -26.40
C ASN A 452 4.82 -16.89 -25.05
N TYR A 453 4.39 -16.08 -24.07
CA TYR A 453 4.98 -16.00 -22.74
C TYR A 453 3.89 -15.97 -21.65
N PHE A 454 4.15 -16.69 -20.57
CA PHE A 454 3.26 -16.78 -19.41
C PHE A 454 4.04 -16.36 -18.17
N VAL A 455 3.59 -15.32 -17.48
CA VAL A 455 4.11 -14.87 -16.19
C VAL A 455 3.06 -15.22 -15.15
N VAL A 456 3.44 -16.02 -14.16
CA VAL A 456 2.52 -16.55 -13.16
C VAL A 456 3.10 -16.27 -11.78
N GLU A 457 2.32 -15.60 -10.94
CA GLU A 457 2.65 -15.43 -9.53
C GLU A 457 2.55 -16.77 -8.79
N ASP A 458 3.41 -16.97 -7.80
CA ASP A 458 3.62 -18.27 -7.15
C ASP A 458 2.35 -18.86 -6.52
N SER A 459 1.47 -18.04 -5.93
CA SER A 459 0.24 -18.54 -5.27
C SER A 459 -0.74 -19.23 -6.22
N TYR A 460 -0.63 -18.93 -7.53
CA TYR A 460 -1.42 -19.56 -8.58
C TYR A 460 -0.86 -20.92 -9.03
N LEU A 461 0.34 -21.31 -8.62
CA LEU A 461 0.91 -22.62 -8.94
C LEU A 461 0.39 -23.69 -8.00
N SER A 462 0.10 -24.88 -8.55
CA SER A 462 -0.41 -25.98 -7.75
C SER A 462 0.63 -26.53 -6.78
N GLU A 463 0.18 -27.11 -5.66
CA GLU A 463 1.06 -27.77 -4.69
C GLU A 463 1.98 -28.83 -5.33
N LYS A 464 1.50 -29.52 -6.37
CA LYS A 464 2.30 -30.48 -7.14
C LYS A 464 3.49 -29.81 -7.82
N THR A 465 3.27 -28.65 -8.43
CA THR A 465 4.31 -27.84 -9.10
C THR A 465 5.33 -27.33 -8.09
N CYS A 466 4.88 -26.95 -6.89
CA CYS A 466 5.73 -26.33 -5.86
C CYS A 466 6.30 -27.32 -4.83
N THR A 467 6.25 -28.65 -5.08
CA THR A 467 6.68 -29.69 -4.13
C THR A 467 8.12 -29.54 -3.62
N ASN A 468 9.03 -29.00 -4.45
CA ASN A 468 10.44 -28.81 -4.10
C ASN A 468 10.78 -27.37 -3.65
N VAL A 469 9.78 -26.52 -3.47
CA VAL A 469 9.99 -25.12 -3.08
C VAL A 469 10.06 -25.00 -1.56
N CYS A 470 11.15 -24.41 -1.07
CA CYS A 470 11.31 -24.12 0.35
C CYS A 470 10.85 -22.69 0.63
N TYR A 471 9.61 -22.54 1.10
CA TYR A 471 9.04 -21.25 1.45
C TYR A 471 9.56 -20.73 2.78
N ARG A 472 9.72 -19.41 2.85
CA ARG A 472 9.92 -18.68 4.11
C ARG A 472 8.63 -17.97 4.49
N GLN A 473 8.43 -17.79 5.79
CA GLN A 473 7.25 -17.12 6.33
C GLN A 473 7.60 -15.73 6.85
N ILE A 474 6.62 -14.83 6.82
CA ILE A 474 6.74 -13.45 7.31
C ILE A 474 5.67 -13.24 8.37
N SER A 475 6.09 -12.87 9.58
CA SER A 475 5.19 -12.55 10.67
C SER A 475 4.77 -11.09 10.53
N ARG A 476 3.44 -10.86 10.51
CA ARG A 476 2.83 -9.54 10.34
C ARG A 476 1.79 -9.28 11.42
N ALA A 477 1.81 -8.08 11.99
CA ALA A 477 0.69 -7.54 12.75
C ALA A 477 0.35 -6.13 12.24
N VAL A 478 -0.93 -5.77 12.38
CA VAL A 478 -1.46 -4.45 12.09
C VAL A 478 -2.31 -4.01 13.27
N LEU A 479 -1.99 -2.84 13.82
CA LEU A 479 -2.69 -2.26 14.97
C LEU A 479 -3.31 -0.93 14.56
N ILE A 480 -4.50 -0.66 15.10
CA ILE A 480 -5.11 0.67 15.09
C ILE A 480 -4.93 1.22 16.51
N THR A 481 -4.18 2.31 16.64
CA THR A 481 -3.86 2.92 17.95
C THR A 481 -4.41 4.35 17.99
N ASP A 482 -4.67 4.86 19.19
CA ASP A 482 -5.11 6.24 19.43
C ASP A 482 -3.93 7.20 19.70
N GLN A 483 -2.74 6.65 19.92
CA GLN A 483 -1.54 7.39 20.29
C GLN A 483 -0.31 6.90 19.51
N SER A 484 0.63 7.82 19.31
CA SER A 484 1.93 7.52 18.73
C SER A 484 2.84 6.79 19.72
N VAL A 485 3.72 5.92 19.21
CA VAL A 485 4.78 5.24 19.98
C VAL A 485 5.76 6.21 20.64
N LEU A 486 5.88 7.44 20.11
CA LEU A 486 6.67 8.51 20.70
C LEU A 486 5.87 9.82 20.66
N LYS A 487 5.38 10.25 21.83
CA LYS A 487 4.56 11.46 21.97
C LYS A 487 5.38 12.72 21.66
N THR A 488 4.81 13.56 20.81
CA THR A 488 5.37 14.84 20.37
C THR A 488 4.24 15.86 20.19
N ASP A 489 4.58 17.16 20.11
CA ASP A 489 3.59 18.22 19.90
C ASP A 489 2.89 18.12 18.53
N SER A 490 3.57 17.53 17.53
CA SER A 490 3.01 17.20 16.23
C SER A 490 2.55 15.75 16.20
N ASP A 491 1.29 15.53 15.83
CA ASP A 491 0.62 14.25 15.68
C ASP A 491 0.71 13.67 14.25
N GLN A 492 1.07 14.49 13.26
CA GLN A 492 1.15 14.09 11.86
C GLN A 492 2.56 13.65 11.45
N GLN A 493 3.11 12.68 12.16
CA GLN A 493 4.44 12.12 11.88
C GLN A 493 4.34 10.68 11.35
N ILE A 494 5.30 10.29 10.52
CA ILE A 494 5.48 8.92 10.03
C ILE A 494 6.81 8.43 10.57
N SER A 495 6.80 7.26 11.20
CA SER A 495 7.96 6.76 11.93
C SER A 495 8.29 5.34 11.52
N ILE A 496 9.57 5.04 11.46
CA ILE A 496 10.08 3.67 11.46
C ILE A 496 10.82 3.43 12.77
N LEU A 497 10.48 2.34 13.45
CA LEU A 497 11.12 1.86 14.66
C LEU A 497 11.69 0.47 14.38
N THR A 498 12.96 0.26 14.74
CA THR A 498 13.56 -1.07 14.78
C THR A 498 13.66 -1.55 16.21
N VAL A 499 13.12 -2.74 16.47
CA VAL A 499 13.23 -3.45 17.74
C VAL A 499 14.20 -4.62 17.54
N PRO A 500 15.42 -4.56 18.09
CA PRO A 500 16.38 -5.66 18.01
C PRO A 500 15.83 -6.93 18.68
N PRO A 501 16.33 -8.11 18.30
CA PRO A 501 15.90 -9.36 18.90
C PRO A 501 16.27 -9.41 20.38
N VAL A 502 15.36 -9.93 21.21
CA VAL A 502 15.58 -10.11 22.66
C VAL A 502 16.46 -11.33 22.91
N GLU A 503 16.26 -12.39 22.12
CA GLU A 503 16.99 -13.66 22.22
C GLU A 503 17.86 -13.90 20.99
N GLN A 504 18.99 -14.58 21.21
CA GLN A 504 19.92 -14.92 20.14
C GLN A 504 19.26 -15.87 19.14
N GLY A 505 19.20 -15.48 17.87
CA GLY A 505 18.55 -16.26 16.80
C GLY A 505 17.16 -15.80 16.40
N GLN A 506 16.55 -14.85 17.12
CA GLN A 506 15.34 -14.18 16.66
C GLN A 506 15.67 -13.08 15.64
N PRO A 507 14.78 -12.81 14.68
CA PRO A 507 14.93 -11.69 13.76
C PRO A 507 14.57 -10.36 14.43
N ALA A 508 15.18 -9.28 13.98
CA ALA A 508 14.77 -7.94 14.37
C ALA A 508 13.35 -7.64 13.86
N ILE A 509 12.56 -6.95 14.67
CA ILE A 509 11.19 -6.55 14.35
C ILE A 509 11.19 -5.11 13.85
N ARG A 510 10.58 -4.91 12.68
CA ARG A 510 10.35 -3.58 12.12
C ARG A 510 8.93 -3.13 12.42
N VAL A 511 8.81 -1.93 12.96
CA VAL A 511 7.55 -1.26 13.26
C VAL A 511 7.45 0.01 12.42
N ILE A 512 6.40 0.14 11.61
CA ILE A 512 6.11 1.35 10.84
C ILE A 512 4.82 1.95 11.35
N GLU A 513 4.88 3.20 11.80
CA GLU A 513 3.76 3.97 12.30
C GLU A 513 3.31 4.99 11.25
N LEU A 514 2.04 4.93 10.86
CA LEU A 514 1.42 5.81 9.88
C LEU A 514 0.36 6.67 10.59
N CYS A 515 0.49 7.99 10.52
CA CYS A 515 -0.54 8.92 10.97
C CYS A 515 -1.64 9.12 9.93
N SER A 516 -2.79 9.67 10.33
CA SER A 516 -3.95 9.91 9.45
C SER A 516 -3.62 10.67 8.14
N SER A 517 -2.58 11.50 8.13
CA SER A 517 -2.18 12.27 6.95
C SER A 517 -1.55 11.46 5.81
N THR A 518 -1.25 10.18 6.01
CA THR A 518 -0.93 9.21 4.94
C THR A 518 -2.17 8.74 4.19
N MET A 519 -3.36 9.07 4.69
CA MET A 519 -4.65 8.61 4.18
C MET A 519 -4.86 7.09 4.34
N THR A 520 -4.16 6.44 5.28
CA THR A 520 -4.30 5.00 5.58
C THR A 520 -5.15 4.70 6.81
N CYS A 521 -5.52 5.71 7.60
CA CYS A 521 -6.40 5.57 8.76
C CYS A 521 -7.22 6.85 9.01
N MET A 522 -8.26 6.74 9.85
CA MET A 522 -9.08 7.88 10.25
C MET A 522 -8.31 8.87 11.14
N ARG A 523 -8.89 10.06 11.36
CA ARG A 523 -8.29 11.06 12.27
C ARG A 523 -8.22 10.53 13.69
N ASN A 524 -7.24 11.02 14.45
CA ASN A 524 -6.97 10.63 15.83
C ASN A 524 -6.60 9.14 16.01
N THR A 525 -6.33 8.42 14.92
CA THR A 525 -5.73 7.09 14.98
C THR A 525 -4.42 7.05 14.21
N TYR A 526 -3.61 6.06 14.54
CA TYR A 526 -2.44 5.64 13.80
C TYR A 526 -2.64 4.20 13.35
N LEU A 527 -2.08 3.88 12.18
CA LEU A 527 -1.98 2.53 11.67
C LEU A 527 -0.54 2.06 11.86
N VAL A 528 -0.34 1.05 12.70
CA VAL A 528 1.00 0.57 13.08
C VAL A 528 1.21 -0.84 12.56
N HIS A 529 2.25 -1.02 11.75
CA HIS A 529 2.57 -2.27 11.08
C HIS A 529 3.84 -2.90 11.67
N PHE A 530 3.76 -4.15 12.12
CA PHE A 530 4.89 -4.94 12.64
C PHE A 530 5.31 -6.02 11.64
N THR A 531 6.60 -6.17 11.37
CA THR A 531 7.12 -7.16 10.42
C THR A 531 8.43 -7.77 10.88
N CYS A 532 8.54 -9.10 10.80
CA CYS A 532 9.81 -9.82 10.91
C CYS A 532 9.74 -11.12 10.10
N SER A 533 10.89 -11.78 9.91
CA SER A 533 10.89 -13.17 9.45
C SER A 533 10.21 -14.04 10.52
N SER A 534 9.40 -15.01 10.12
CA SER A 534 8.71 -15.85 11.12
C SER A 534 9.67 -16.83 11.79
N GLY A 535 9.61 -16.89 13.12
CA GLY A 535 10.16 -17.99 13.90
C GLY A 535 9.09 -19.01 14.27
N LYS A 536 7.88 -18.51 14.56
CA LYS A 536 6.70 -19.32 14.89
C LYS A 536 5.45 -18.73 14.21
N THR A 537 4.35 -18.54 14.94
CA THR A 537 3.18 -17.80 14.45
C THR A 537 3.40 -16.30 14.56
N ALA A 538 2.66 -15.51 13.77
CA ALA A 538 2.78 -14.06 13.78
C ALA A 538 2.48 -13.45 15.15
N LYS A 539 1.54 -14.01 15.91
CA LYS A 539 1.22 -13.57 17.27
C LYS A 539 2.35 -13.86 18.24
N GLU A 540 2.85 -15.10 18.28
CA GLU A 540 3.93 -15.49 19.18
C GLU A 540 5.21 -14.67 18.93
N ASP A 541 5.50 -14.35 17.67
CA ASP A 541 6.67 -13.56 17.30
C ASP A 541 6.54 -12.07 17.67
N LEU A 542 5.32 -11.50 17.64
CA LEU A 542 5.12 -10.04 17.67
C LEU A 542 4.43 -9.53 18.94
N GLU A 543 3.55 -10.31 19.57
CA GLU A 543 2.79 -9.93 20.77
C GLU A 543 3.68 -9.44 21.92
N PRO A 544 4.85 -10.05 22.22
CA PRO A 544 5.73 -9.54 23.28
C PRO A 544 6.22 -8.11 23.04
N VAL A 545 6.37 -7.68 21.78
CA VAL A 545 6.77 -6.30 21.46
C VAL A 545 5.55 -5.37 21.45
N VAL A 546 4.39 -5.85 20.99
CA VAL A 546 3.13 -5.10 21.07
C VAL A 546 2.83 -4.71 22.51
N GLN A 547 2.92 -5.65 23.46
CA GLN A 547 2.67 -5.41 24.89
C GLN A 547 3.69 -4.45 25.54
N LYS A 548 4.92 -4.38 25.02
CA LYS A 548 5.95 -3.44 25.51
C LYS A 548 5.71 -2.01 25.01
N LEU A 549 5.19 -1.87 23.79
CA LEU A 549 4.98 -0.56 23.15
C LEU A 549 3.61 0.03 23.46
N PHE A 550 2.60 -0.80 23.69
CA PHE A 550 1.23 -0.38 23.89
C PHE A 550 0.63 -1.00 25.15
N SER A 551 -0.05 -0.17 25.93
CA SER A 551 -0.94 -0.66 26.98
C SER A 551 -2.20 -1.19 26.31
N LEU A 552 -2.36 -2.51 26.29
CA LEU A 552 -3.64 -3.14 25.92
C LEU A 552 -4.66 -2.71 26.98
N ASN A 553 -5.79 -2.12 26.57
CA ASN A 553 -6.79 -1.58 27.49
C ASN A 553 -7.17 -2.63 28.54
N ALA A 554 -6.71 -2.42 29.78
CA ALA A 554 -7.01 -3.27 30.93
C ALA A 554 -8.37 -2.90 31.51
N GLU A 555 -9.46 -3.28 30.84
CA GLU A 555 -10.81 -3.24 31.40
C GLU A 555 -11.59 -4.48 30.94
N THR A 556 -11.18 -5.68 31.40
CA THR A 556 -12.04 -6.88 31.35
C THR A 556 -11.65 -7.98 32.36
N GLU A 557 -11.02 -7.64 33.48
CA GLU A 557 -10.93 -8.52 34.65
C GLU A 557 -11.14 -7.67 35.91
N GLY A 558 -12.38 -7.65 36.41
CA GLY A 558 -12.69 -6.83 37.58
C GLY A 558 -14.16 -6.73 38.01
N GLU A 559 -15.05 -7.65 37.64
CA GLU A 559 -16.39 -7.76 38.27
C GLU A 559 -16.84 -9.21 38.34
N SER A 560 -16.16 -10.02 39.14
CA SER A 560 -16.70 -11.29 39.61
C SER A 560 -16.07 -11.70 40.94
N GLU A 561 -16.01 -10.79 41.92
CA GLU A 561 -15.74 -11.12 43.33
C GLU A 561 -16.31 -10.01 44.22
N ASN A 562 -17.64 -9.96 44.33
CA ASN A 562 -18.31 -9.34 45.47
C ASN A 562 -19.73 -9.92 45.59
N GLY A 563 -19.82 -11.03 46.32
CA GLY A 563 -21.10 -11.68 46.60
C GLY A 563 -20.99 -12.72 47.69
N GLY A 564 -21.16 -12.29 48.96
CA GLY A 564 -21.71 -13.16 49.99
C GLY A 564 -20.77 -13.53 51.14
N GLY A 565 -20.64 -12.63 52.12
CA GLY A 565 -20.13 -12.95 53.44
C GLY A 565 -20.68 -11.99 54.48
N LEU A 566 -21.89 -12.26 54.99
CA LEU A 566 -22.39 -11.64 56.21
C LEU A 566 -23.26 -12.62 57.00
N GLU A 567 -22.83 -12.83 58.23
CA GLU A 567 -23.40 -13.68 59.28
C GLU A 567 -24.85 -13.31 59.63
N LYS A 568 -25.74 -14.31 59.65
CA LYS A 568 -26.49 -14.78 60.84
C LYS A 568 -27.49 -15.88 60.48
#